data_AF-A0DVV2-F1
#
_entry.id   AF-A0DVV2-F1
#
_cell.length_a   1.000
_cell.length_b   1.000
_cell.length_c   1.000
_cell.angle_alpha   90.00
_cell.angle_beta   90.00
_cell.angle_gamma   90.00
#
_symmetry.space_group_name_H-M   'P 1'
#
loop_
_entity.id
_entity.type
_entity.pdbx_description
1 polymer ?
#
loop_
_entity_poly.entity_id
_entity_poly.type
_entity_poly.pdbx_seq_one_letter_code
_entity_poly.pdbx_strand_id
1 'polypeptide(L)'
;MKSGNKCLYYCKQFFNLLLGMSGLLMIAIAIYIWVVAKIFSVIVMCILVLGGIQLFLSLISLGTKKAMFRIKCYNFILGFILLGQVTITILAFVLEDQFIDKAIEKLDEPQETADALKEQLKNQYTRSIFITLTSLGIQLMCFVFSVWYRDSLENANDNSKLLYDEKEKKYMSFEEYSQKQQAQVKEKTNNNRNEVYSRNPEFYEWKQQQQGKK
;
A
#
# COMPACT_ATOMS: atom_id res chain seq x y z
N MET A 1 1.16 9.15 -13.44
CA MET A 1 0.52 8.12 -12.59
C MET A 1 -0.88 8.59 -12.18
N LYS A 2 -1.91 7.84 -12.57
CA LYS A 2 -3.29 8.11 -12.12
C LYS A 2 -3.37 7.81 -10.61
N SER A 3 -4.10 8.64 -9.87
CA SER A 3 -4.34 8.39 -8.44
C SER A 3 -5.42 7.33 -8.27
N GLY A 4 -5.21 6.36 -7.38
CA GLY A 4 -6.24 5.42 -6.95
C GLY A 4 -7.44 6.13 -6.28
N ASN A 5 -8.42 5.35 -5.82
CA ASN A 5 -9.66 5.88 -5.23
C ASN A 5 -9.35 6.77 -4.02
N LYS A 6 -9.73 8.06 -4.12
CA LYS A 6 -9.48 9.07 -3.09
C LYS A 6 -10.24 8.77 -1.79
N CYS A 7 -11.45 8.22 -1.86
CA CYS A 7 -12.24 7.86 -0.69
C CYS A 7 -11.51 6.79 0.14
N LEU A 8 -11.07 5.70 -0.50
CA LEU A 8 -10.29 4.65 0.16
C LEU A 8 -8.99 5.19 0.78
N TYR A 9 -8.32 6.14 0.10
CA TYR A 9 -7.16 6.81 0.65
C TYR A 9 -7.48 7.56 1.94
N TYR A 10 -8.54 8.38 1.96
CA TYR A 10 -8.92 9.13 3.15
C TYR A 10 -9.39 8.23 4.29
N CYS A 11 -10.16 7.18 4.01
CA CYS A 11 -10.52 6.17 5.01
C CYS A 11 -9.27 5.51 5.60
N LYS A 12 -8.33 5.06 4.75
CA LYS A 12 -7.04 4.53 5.19
C LYS A 12 -6.29 5.52 6.09
N GLN A 13 -6.23 6.81 5.72
CA GLN A 13 -5.52 7.81 6.52
C GLN A 13 -6.22 8.08 7.85
N PHE A 14 -7.55 8.11 7.88
CA PHE A 14 -8.32 8.28 9.11
C PHE A 14 -8.06 7.16 10.11
N PHE A 15 -8.15 5.90 9.69
CA PHE A 15 -7.85 4.78 10.59
C PHE A 15 -6.37 4.73 10.99
N ASN A 16 -5.45 5.13 10.10
CA ASN A 16 -4.03 5.26 10.46
C ASN A 16 -3.78 6.36 11.49
N LEU A 17 -4.54 7.45 11.46
CA LEU A 17 -4.48 8.49 12.49
C LEU A 17 -4.94 7.92 13.83
N LEU A 18 -6.03 7.16 13.86
CA LEU A 18 -6.50 6.47 15.07
C LEU A 18 -5.44 5.50 15.62
N LEU A 19 -4.77 4.75 14.74
CA LEU A 19 -3.64 3.89 15.12
C LEU A 19 -2.44 4.68 15.67
N GLY A 20 -2.15 5.85 15.10
CA GLY A 20 -1.12 6.75 15.60
C GLY A 20 -1.46 7.30 16.99
N MET A 21 -2.72 7.70 17.19
CA MET A 21 -3.24 8.15 18.48
C MET A 21 -3.19 7.03 19.53
N SER A 22 -3.52 5.79 19.19
CA SER A 22 -3.39 4.66 20.11
C SER A 22 -1.92 4.42 20.49
N GLY A 23 -1.01 4.53 19.53
CA GLY A 23 0.44 4.44 19.78
C GLY A 23 0.94 5.53 20.73
N LEU A 24 0.52 6.78 20.53
CA LEU A 24 0.84 7.89 21.42
C LEU A 24 0.29 7.67 22.84
N LEU A 25 -0.94 7.18 22.96
CA LEU A 25 -1.54 6.85 24.25
C LEU A 25 -0.75 5.76 24.98
N MET A 26 -0.32 4.71 24.27
CA MET A 26 0.53 3.65 24.85
C MET A 26 1.88 4.20 25.34
N ILE A 27 2.53 5.05 24.53
CA ILE A 27 3.79 5.70 24.93
C ILE A 27 3.56 6.57 26.17
N ALA A 28 2.49 7.37 26.20
CA ALA A 28 2.16 8.22 27.34
C ALA A 28 1.93 7.40 28.62
N ILE A 29 1.20 6.28 28.52
CA ILE A 29 0.99 5.36 29.64
C ILE A 29 2.32 4.74 30.10
N ALA A 30 3.18 4.29 29.18
CA ALA A 30 4.47 3.71 29.54
C ALA A 30 5.38 4.73 30.24
N ILE A 31 5.44 5.96 29.73
CA ILE A 31 6.19 7.06 30.35
C ILE A 31 5.62 7.39 31.72
N TYR A 32 4.29 7.43 31.87
CA TYR A 32 3.63 7.66 33.15
C TYR A 32 4.01 6.58 34.18
N ILE A 33 3.93 5.30 33.83
CA ILE A 33 4.32 4.20 34.71
C ILE A 33 5.80 4.30 35.09
N TRP A 34 6.66 4.63 34.13
CA TRP A 34 8.09 4.78 34.39
C TRP A 34 8.40 5.95 35.33
N VAL A 35 7.84 7.13 35.06
CA VAL A 35 8.18 8.36 35.81
C VAL A 35 7.48 8.42 37.16
N VAL A 36 6.17 8.13 37.20
CA VAL A 36 5.35 8.32 38.39
C VAL A 36 5.40 7.10 39.30
N ALA A 37 5.18 5.90 38.75
CA ALA A 37 5.23 4.69 39.55
C ALA A 37 6.66 4.21 39.83
N LYS A 38 7.67 4.77 39.13
CA LYS A 38 9.09 4.36 39.21
C LYS A 38 9.30 2.86 38.91
N ILE A 39 8.36 2.26 38.19
CA ILE A 39 8.43 0.85 37.79
C ILE A 39 9.09 0.80 36.41
N PHE A 40 10.35 0.42 36.37
CA PHE A 40 11.03 0.09 35.12
C PHE A 40 11.07 -1.43 34.96
N SER A 41 10.14 -1.96 34.17
CA SER A 41 10.04 -3.40 33.90
C SER A 41 10.09 -3.67 32.41
N VAL A 42 10.39 -4.93 32.06
CA VAL A 42 10.35 -5.41 30.67
C VAL A 42 8.99 -5.11 30.02
N ILE A 43 7.90 -5.19 30.79
CA ILE A 43 6.54 -4.89 30.32
C ILE A 43 6.43 -3.43 29.87
N VAL A 44 6.94 -2.48 30.66
CA VAL A 44 6.91 -1.04 30.32
C VAL A 44 7.72 -0.77 29.05
N MET A 45 8.90 -1.38 28.91
CA MET A 45 9.71 -1.32 27.70
C MET A 45 8.95 -1.89 26.48
N CYS A 46 8.28 -3.03 26.62
CA CYS A 46 7.46 -3.61 25.56
C CYS A 46 6.32 -2.68 25.14
N ILE A 47 5.60 -2.07 26.08
CA ILE A 47 4.51 -1.12 25.78
C ILE A 47 5.05 0.09 25.01
N LEU A 48 6.20 0.63 25.44
CA LEU A 48 6.83 1.77 24.79
C LEU A 48 7.25 1.44 23.35
N VAL A 49 7.90 0.29 23.14
CA VAL A 49 8.31 -0.18 21.81
C VAL A 49 7.10 -0.41 20.91
N LEU A 50 6.06 -1.08 21.41
CA LEU A 50 4.83 -1.34 20.64
C LEU A 50 4.13 -0.03 20.24
N GLY A 51 4.01 0.92 21.18
CA GLY A 51 3.45 2.25 20.89
C GLY A 51 4.28 3.02 19.86
N GLY A 52 5.62 2.93 19.96
CA GLY A 52 6.55 3.50 18.98
C GLY A 52 6.39 2.91 17.58
N ILE A 53 6.22 1.58 17.48
CA ILE A 53 5.98 0.90 16.20
C ILE A 53 4.64 1.34 15.59
N GLN A 54 3.56 1.43 16.39
CA GLN A 54 2.26 1.91 15.91
C GLN A 54 2.34 3.34 15.38
N LEU A 55 3.01 4.23 16.11
CA LEU A 55 3.21 5.61 15.69
C LEU A 55 4.04 5.68 14.40
N PHE A 56 5.13 4.92 14.31
CA PHE A 56 5.97 4.85 13.13
C PHE A 56 5.20 4.36 11.90
N LEU A 57 4.34 3.35 12.04
CA LEU A 57 3.47 2.87 10.97
C LEU A 57 2.48 3.93 10.50
N SER A 58 1.89 4.68 11.44
CA SER A 58 1.01 5.79 11.12
C SER A 58 1.73 6.86 10.28
N LEU A 59 2.97 7.20 10.63
CA LEU A 59 3.80 8.14 9.87
C LEU A 59 4.16 7.62 8.49
N ILE A 60 4.52 6.33 8.35
CA ILE A 60 4.77 5.72 7.04
C ILE A 60 3.53 5.83 6.15
N SER A 61 2.34 5.61 6.70
CA SER A 61 1.08 5.70 5.95
C SER A 61 0.91 7.04 5.23
N LEU A 62 1.35 8.16 5.82
CA LEU A 62 1.26 9.49 5.19
C LEU A 62 2.05 9.56 3.87
N GLY A 63 3.17 8.84 3.78
CA GLY A 63 4.05 8.79 2.61
C GLY A 63 3.66 7.79 1.52
N THR A 64 2.50 7.13 1.62
CA THR A 64 2.11 6.00 0.74
C THR A 64 1.37 6.38 -0.55
N LYS A 65 0.97 7.64 -0.74
CA LYS A 65 0.03 8.09 -1.79
C LYS A 65 0.32 7.65 -3.25
N LYS A 66 1.57 7.32 -3.59
CA LYS A 66 1.96 7.00 -4.99
C LYS A 66 2.93 5.83 -5.12
N ALA A 67 3.49 5.33 -4.02
CA ALA A 67 4.55 4.34 -4.06
C ALA A 67 4.00 2.96 -3.68
N MET A 68 3.72 2.13 -4.68
CA MET A 68 3.17 0.78 -4.50
C MET A 68 4.05 -0.09 -3.58
N PHE A 69 5.38 0.01 -3.71
CA PHE A 69 6.32 -0.69 -2.83
C PHE A 69 6.14 -0.31 -1.35
N ARG A 70 5.93 0.98 -1.06
CA ARG A 70 5.71 1.46 0.32
C ARG A 70 4.41 0.91 0.90
N ILE A 71 3.35 0.82 0.10
CA ILE A 71 2.08 0.23 0.54
C ILE A 71 2.24 -1.27 0.80
N LYS A 72 2.96 -2.00 -0.07
CA LYS A 72 3.24 -3.43 0.12
C LYS A 72 4.02 -3.68 1.41
N CYS A 73 5.09 -2.93 1.65
CA CYS A 73 5.87 -3.01 2.88
C CYS A 73 5.03 -2.66 4.13
N TYR A 74 4.27 -1.57 4.05
CA TYR A 74 3.34 -1.17 5.12
C TYR A 74 2.33 -2.28 5.44
N ASN A 75 1.68 -2.87 4.43
CA ASN A 75 0.72 -3.97 4.62
C ASN A 75 1.39 -5.21 5.22
N PHE A 76 2.62 -5.54 4.82
CA PHE A 76 3.36 -6.67 5.35
C PHE A 76 3.64 -6.49 6.86
N ILE A 77 4.16 -5.33 7.26
CA ILE A 77 4.45 -5.04 8.67
C ILE A 77 3.16 -5.00 9.48
N LEU A 78 2.12 -4.32 8.98
CA LEU A 78 0.83 -4.24 9.66
C LEU A 78 0.19 -5.63 9.83
N GLY A 79 0.27 -6.48 8.81
CA GLY A 79 -0.23 -7.86 8.87
C GLY A 79 0.51 -8.71 9.90
N PHE A 80 1.83 -8.58 9.98
CA PHE A 80 2.64 -9.29 10.99
C PHE A 80 2.26 -8.88 12.42
N ILE A 81 2.08 -7.58 12.67
CA ILE A 81 1.64 -7.07 13.97
C ILE A 81 0.23 -7.56 14.30
N LEU A 82 -0.68 -7.50 13.34
CA LEU A 82 -2.05 -7.95 13.52
C LEU A 82 -2.11 -9.44 13.90
N LEU A 83 -1.34 -10.30 13.22
CA LEU A 83 -1.24 -11.72 13.55
C LEU A 83 -0.67 -11.96 14.95
N GLY A 84 0.37 -11.21 15.33
CA GLY A 84 0.93 -11.26 16.67
C GLY A 84 -0.10 -10.87 17.74
N GLN A 85 -0.82 -9.77 17.53
CA GLN A 85 -1.83 -9.28 18.45
C GLN A 85 -3.01 -10.26 18.57
N VAL A 86 -3.51 -10.80 17.46
CA VAL A 86 -4.55 -11.85 17.45
C VAL A 86 -4.10 -13.06 18.27
N THR A 87 -2.87 -13.54 18.06
CA THR A 87 -2.33 -14.69 18.78
C THR A 87 -2.24 -14.42 20.28
N ILE A 88 -1.74 -13.25 20.68
CA ILE A 88 -1.65 -12.84 22.09
C ILE A 88 -3.05 -12.71 22.71
N THR A 89 -4.02 -12.13 21.99
CA THR A 89 -5.40 -11.99 22.48
C THR A 89 -6.07 -13.34 22.68
N ILE A 90 -5.87 -14.30 21.77
CA ILE A 90 -6.39 -15.66 21.92
C ILE A 90 -5.74 -16.36 23.12
N LEU A 91 -4.40 -16.27 23.25
CA LEU A 91 -3.68 -16.84 24.40
C LEU A 91 -4.12 -16.24 25.72
N ALA A 92 -4.36 -14.92 25.76
CA ALA A 92 -4.91 -14.24 26.93
C ALA A 92 -6.27 -14.84 27.30
N PHE A 93 -7.19 -14.95 26.34
CA PHE A 93 -8.53 -15.50 26.60
C PHE A 93 -8.50 -16.97 27.07
N VAL A 94 -7.63 -17.80 26.50
CA VAL A 94 -7.54 -19.23 26.84
C VAL A 94 -6.84 -19.46 28.19
N LEU A 95 -5.86 -18.62 28.54
CA LEU A 95 -5.04 -18.78 29.73
C LEU A 95 -5.42 -17.80 30.86
N GLU A 96 -6.59 -17.15 30.78
CA GLU A 96 -7.05 -16.15 31.74
C GLU A 96 -6.89 -16.63 33.19
N ASP A 97 -7.51 -17.76 33.52
CA ASP A 97 -7.52 -18.29 34.89
C ASP A 97 -6.09 -18.58 35.38
N GLN A 98 -5.23 -19.16 34.53
CA GLN A 98 -3.84 -19.44 34.88
C GLN A 98 -3.01 -18.19 35.12
N PHE A 99 -3.27 -17.11 34.37
CA PHE A 99 -2.60 -15.82 34.57
C PHE A 99 -3.03 -15.17 35.88
N ILE A 100 -4.32 -15.20 36.18
CA ILE A 100 -4.88 -14.63 37.41
C ILE A 100 -4.34 -15.39 38.62
N ASP A 101 -4.40 -16.73 38.60
CA ASP A 101 -3.94 -17.56 39.71
C ASP A 101 -2.44 -17.38 39.98
N LYS A 102 -1.60 -17.32 38.93
CA LYS A 102 -0.16 -17.04 39.07
C LYS A 102 0.15 -15.61 39.53
N ALA A 103 -0.70 -14.64 39.20
CA ALA A 103 -0.52 -13.27 39.66
C ALA A 103 -0.77 -13.17 41.16
N ILE A 104 -1.80 -13.86 41.64
CA ILE A 104 -2.16 -13.91 43.07
C ILE A 104 -1.12 -14.70 43.87
N GLU A 105 -0.63 -15.84 43.35
CA GLU A 105 0.39 -16.64 44.03
C GLU A 105 1.70 -15.86 44.32
N LYS A 106 1.96 -14.80 43.55
CA LYS A 106 3.13 -13.92 43.74
C LYS A 106 2.89 -12.76 44.71
N LEU A 107 1.64 -12.49 45.06
CA LEU A 107 1.25 -11.48 46.03
C LEU A 107 1.09 -12.22 47.35
N ASP A 108 2.13 -12.18 48.18
CA ASP A 108 2.25 -12.86 49.47
C ASP A 108 1.29 -12.23 50.51
N GLU A 109 -0.02 -12.26 50.22
CA GLU A 109 -1.08 -11.55 50.94
C GLU A 109 -2.03 -12.50 51.70
N PRO A 110 -2.67 -12.03 52.79
CA PRO A 110 -3.66 -12.81 53.54
C PRO A 110 -4.82 -13.30 52.65
N GLN A 111 -5.28 -14.51 52.89
CA GLN A 111 -6.24 -15.25 52.05
C GLN A 111 -7.58 -14.51 51.83
N GLU A 112 -8.05 -13.76 52.83
CA GLU A 112 -9.27 -12.92 52.75
C GLU A 112 -9.09 -11.72 51.79
N THR A 113 -7.89 -11.15 51.74
CA THR A 113 -7.54 -10.06 50.82
C THR A 113 -7.33 -10.59 49.40
N ALA A 114 -6.87 -11.84 49.25
CA ALA A 114 -6.58 -12.48 47.98
C ALA A 114 -7.84 -12.68 47.10
N ASP A 115 -8.98 -13.06 47.69
CA ASP A 115 -10.24 -13.24 46.95
C ASP A 115 -10.80 -11.91 46.43
N ALA A 116 -10.74 -10.85 47.24
CA ALA A 116 -11.12 -9.51 46.81
C ALA A 116 -10.18 -8.98 45.72
N LEU A 117 -8.87 -9.27 45.83
CA LEU A 117 -7.90 -8.93 44.79
C LEU A 117 -8.17 -9.69 43.49
N LYS A 118 -8.55 -10.97 43.57
CA LYS A 118 -8.89 -11.82 42.42
C LYS A 118 -10.03 -11.25 41.61
N GLU A 119 -11.11 -10.82 42.28
CA GLU A 119 -12.26 -10.22 41.62
C GLU A 119 -11.90 -8.88 40.95
N GLN A 120 -11.11 -8.03 41.62
CA GLN A 120 -10.60 -6.79 41.03
C GLN A 120 -9.72 -7.07 39.81
N LEU A 121 -8.81 -8.05 39.91
CA LEU A 121 -7.91 -8.41 38.83
C LEU A 121 -8.70 -8.92 37.62
N LYS A 122 -9.71 -9.77 37.84
CA LYS A 122 -10.59 -10.30 36.79
C LYS A 122 -11.38 -9.19 36.08
N ASN A 123 -11.91 -8.23 36.83
CA ASN A 123 -12.59 -7.07 36.25
C ASN A 123 -11.65 -6.18 35.41
N GLN A 124 -10.43 -5.94 35.88
CA GLN A 124 -9.43 -5.18 35.12
C GLN A 124 -8.95 -5.95 33.88
N TYR A 125 -8.78 -7.26 34.01
CA TYR A 125 -8.41 -8.15 32.91
C TYR A 125 -9.47 -8.12 31.80
N THR A 126 -10.74 -8.26 32.16
CA THR A 126 -11.88 -8.18 31.23
C THR A 126 -11.91 -6.82 30.51
N ARG A 127 -11.71 -5.71 31.22
CA ARG A 127 -11.63 -4.38 30.61
C ARG A 127 -10.46 -4.26 29.63
N SER A 128 -9.30 -4.81 29.99
CA SER A 128 -8.13 -4.84 29.12
C SER A 128 -8.38 -5.62 27.82
N ILE A 129 -9.11 -6.73 27.88
CA ILE A 129 -9.53 -7.49 26.69
C ILE A 129 -10.38 -6.62 25.77
N PHE A 130 -11.38 -5.89 26.28
CA PHE A 130 -12.23 -5.02 25.45
C PHE A 130 -11.45 -3.89 24.76
N ILE A 131 -10.49 -3.29 25.46
CA ILE A 131 -9.60 -2.28 24.88
C ILE A 131 -8.75 -2.91 23.76
N THR A 132 -8.22 -4.10 24.01
CA THR A 132 -7.40 -4.84 23.03
C THR A 132 -8.21 -5.22 21.79
N LEU A 133 -9.46 -5.68 21.96
CA LEU A 133 -10.38 -5.98 20.86
C LEU A 133 -10.71 -4.73 20.03
N THR A 134 -10.93 -3.60 20.69
CA THR A 134 -11.18 -2.32 20.00
C THR A 134 -9.96 -1.90 19.17
N SER A 135 -8.76 -2.01 19.73
CA SER A 135 -7.50 -1.75 19.02
C SER A 135 -7.32 -2.68 17.81
N LEU A 136 -7.63 -3.97 17.99
CA LEU A 136 -7.57 -4.98 16.93
C LEU A 136 -8.57 -4.66 15.80
N GLY A 137 -9.78 -4.19 16.13
CA GLY A 137 -10.75 -3.71 15.15
C GLY A 137 -10.23 -2.53 14.32
N ILE A 138 -9.58 -1.55 14.97
CA ILE A 138 -8.96 -0.41 14.27
C ILE A 138 -7.84 -0.90 13.34
N GLN A 139 -6.96 -1.79 13.81
CA GLN A 139 -5.88 -2.36 12.99
C GLN A 139 -6.39 -3.17 11.81
N LEU A 140 -7.44 -3.97 12.01
CA LEU A 140 -8.09 -4.74 10.95
C LEU A 140 -8.65 -3.82 9.88
N MET A 141 -9.34 -2.74 10.27
CA MET A 141 -9.84 -1.74 9.33
C MET A 141 -8.70 -1.05 8.58
N CYS A 142 -7.61 -0.64 9.26
CA CYS A 142 -6.40 -0.13 8.61
C CYS A 142 -5.88 -1.08 7.53
N PHE A 143 -5.80 -2.38 7.84
CA PHE A 143 -5.30 -3.40 6.94
C PHE A 143 -6.23 -3.56 5.72
N VAL A 144 -7.53 -3.73 5.95
CA VAL A 144 -8.53 -3.88 4.89
C VAL A 144 -8.53 -2.68 3.94
N PHE A 145 -8.63 -1.45 4.46
CA PHE A 145 -8.61 -0.25 3.63
C PHE A 145 -7.28 -0.08 2.89
N SER A 146 -6.16 -0.49 3.48
CA SER A 146 -4.86 -0.41 2.82
C SER A 146 -4.69 -1.44 1.70
N VAL A 147 -5.23 -2.64 1.86
CA VAL A 147 -5.31 -3.66 0.79
C VAL A 147 -6.20 -3.15 -0.34
N TRP A 148 -7.42 -2.70 -0.05
CA TRP A 148 -8.33 -2.18 -1.08
C TRP A 148 -7.77 -0.95 -1.80
N TYR A 149 -7.08 -0.06 -1.08
CA TYR A 149 -6.40 1.08 -1.70
C TYR A 149 -5.25 0.65 -2.62
N ARG A 150 -4.48 -0.37 -2.22
CA ARG A 150 -3.42 -0.95 -3.06
C ARG A 150 -4.00 -1.49 -4.36
N ASP A 151 -5.05 -2.30 -4.27
CA ASP A 151 -5.66 -2.93 -5.44
C ASP A 151 -6.29 -1.86 -6.35
N SER A 152 -6.86 -0.80 -5.77
CA SER A 152 -7.32 0.38 -6.53
C SER A 152 -6.19 1.12 -7.25
N LEU A 153 -4.99 1.20 -6.67
CA LEU A 153 -3.82 1.79 -7.31
C LEU A 153 -3.26 0.91 -8.43
N GLU A 154 -3.26 -0.41 -8.25
CA GLU A 154 -2.81 -1.38 -9.25
C GLU A 154 -3.69 -1.31 -10.51
N ASN A 155 -5.02 -1.38 -10.33
CA ASN A 155 -5.99 -1.22 -11.41
C ASN A 155 -5.86 0.13 -12.15
N ALA A 156 -5.53 1.21 -11.43
CA ALA A 156 -5.33 2.52 -12.05
C ALA A 156 -4.03 2.59 -12.88
N ASN A 157 -2.97 1.90 -12.45
CA ASN A 157 -1.72 1.80 -13.18
C ASN A 157 -1.86 0.91 -14.42
N ASP A 158 -2.51 -0.24 -14.32
CA ASP A 158 -2.70 -1.17 -15.44
C ASP A 158 -3.55 -0.54 -16.54
N ASN A 159 -4.66 0.10 -16.19
CA ASN A 159 -5.45 0.86 -17.15
C ASN A 159 -4.67 2.01 -17.80
N SER A 160 -3.73 2.62 -17.08
CA SER A 160 -2.87 3.64 -17.70
C SER A 160 -1.87 3.04 -18.68
N LYS A 161 -1.30 1.87 -18.36
CA LYS A 161 -0.37 1.16 -19.23
C LYS A 161 -1.06 0.67 -20.51
N LEU A 162 -2.25 0.07 -20.38
CA LEU A 162 -3.08 -0.33 -21.52
C LEU A 162 -3.39 0.86 -22.46
N LEU A 163 -3.72 2.03 -21.91
CA LEU A 163 -3.96 3.24 -22.71
C LEU A 163 -2.69 3.78 -23.39
N TYR A 164 -1.51 3.59 -22.81
CA TYR A 164 -0.24 3.94 -23.45
C TYR A 164 0.08 2.96 -24.59
N ASP A 165 -0.05 1.66 -24.34
CA ASP A 165 0.19 0.61 -25.33
C ASP A 165 -0.78 0.72 -26.52
N GLU A 166 -2.05 1.07 -26.26
CA GLU A 166 -3.06 1.28 -27.31
C GLU A 166 -2.78 2.53 -28.15
N LYS A 167 -2.33 3.62 -27.51
CA LYS A 167 -1.89 4.82 -28.23
C LYS A 167 -0.66 4.53 -29.10
N GLU A 168 0.33 3.85 -28.55
CA GLU A 168 1.55 3.49 -29.27
C GLU A 168 1.27 2.60 -30.48
N LYS A 169 0.41 1.57 -30.32
CA LYS A 169 -0.09 0.76 -31.45
C LYS A 169 -0.82 1.60 -32.50
N LYS A 170 -1.64 2.57 -32.08
CA LYS A 170 -2.34 3.47 -33.01
C LYS A 170 -1.36 4.35 -33.79
N TYR A 171 -0.33 4.89 -33.14
CA TYR A 171 0.71 5.68 -33.82
C TYR A 171 1.51 4.83 -34.81
N MET A 172 1.93 3.61 -34.43
CA MET A 172 2.61 2.70 -35.36
C MET A 172 1.73 2.35 -36.56
N SER A 173 0.44 2.05 -36.35
CA SER A 173 -0.49 1.75 -37.46
C SER A 173 -0.69 2.95 -38.41
N PHE A 174 -0.67 4.18 -37.88
CA PHE A 174 -0.77 5.39 -38.69
C PHE A 174 0.51 5.65 -39.49
N GLU A 175 1.67 5.38 -38.90
CA GLU A 175 2.96 5.54 -39.57
C GLU A 175 3.14 4.50 -40.69
N GLU A 176 2.77 3.24 -40.45
CA GLU A 176 2.71 2.20 -41.48
C GLU A 176 1.73 2.55 -42.62
N TYR A 177 0.56 3.08 -42.28
CA TYR A 177 -0.42 3.53 -43.28
C TYR A 177 0.11 4.70 -44.12
N SER A 178 0.77 5.68 -43.49
CA SER A 178 1.41 6.82 -44.16
C SER A 178 2.53 6.37 -45.10
N GLN A 179 3.37 5.44 -44.68
CA GLN A 179 4.42 4.86 -45.53
C GLN A 179 3.84 4.13 -46.75
N LYS A 180 2.77 3.34 -46.56
CA LYS A 180 2.08 2.67 -47.68
C LYS A 180 1.48 3.67 -48.66
N GLN A 181 0.87 4.76 -48.19
CA GLN A 181 0.38 5.82 -49.08
C GLN A 181 1.52 6.48 -49.85
N GLN A 182 2.64 6.80 -49.20
CA GLN A 182 3.78 7.39 -49.89
C GLN A 182 4.37 6.44 -50.94
N ALA A 183 4.44 5.14 -50.66
CA ALA A 183 4.86 4.12 -51.61
C ALA A 183 3.92 4.06 -52.82
N GLN A 184 2.60 4.05 -52.61
CA GLN A 184 1.61 4.05 -53.70
C GLN A 184 1.68 5.32 -54.56
N VAL A 185 1.91 6.50 -53.95
CA VAL A 185 2.08 7.74 -54.69
C VAL A 185 3.35 7.71 -55.54
N LYS A 186 4.47 7.21 -54.99
CA LYS A 186 5.71 7.01 -55.75
C LYS A 186 5.52 6.03 -56.91
N GLU A 187 4.82 4.92 -56.69
CA GLU A 187 4.52 3.93 -57.72
C GLU A 187 3.68 4.51 -58.85
N LYS A 188 2.57 5.20 -58.52
CA LYS A 188 1.75 5.92 -59.51
C LYS A 188 2.54 6.96 -60.29
N THR A 189 3.44 7.68 -59.62
CA THR A 189 4.28 8.71 -60.25
C THR A 189 5.28 8.07 -61.22
N ASN A 190 5.89 6.95 -60.84
CA ASN A 190 6.77 6.18 -61.72
C ASN A 190 6.01 5.58 -62.91
N ASN A 191 4.82 5.04 -62.70
CA ASN A 191 3.99 4.50 -63.78
C ASN A 191 3.59 5.60 -64.77
N ASN A 192 3.09 6.74 -64.29
CA ASN A 192 2.80 7.90 -65.15
C ASN A 192 4.04 8.39 -65.90
N ARG A 193 5.20 8.41 -65.25
CA ARG A 193 6.47 8.83 -65.87
C ARG A 193 6.89 7.85 -66.98
N ASN A 194 6.74 6.55 -66.74
CA ASN A 194 7.00 5.51 -67.73
C ASN A 194 6.00 5.58 -68.90
N GLU A 195 4.72 5.85 -68.62
CA GLU A 195 3.72 6.09 -69.67
C GLU A 195 4.08 7.31 -70.53
N VAL A 196 4.47 8.43 -69.93
CA VAL A 196 4.92 9.63 -70.67
C VAL A 196 6.14 9.32 -71.53
N TYR A 197 7.11 8.57 -71.00
CA TYR A 197 8.28 8.13 -71.79
C TYR A 197 7.90 7.18 -72.93
N SER A 198 6.95 6.27 -72.71
CA SER A 198 6.46 5.36 -73.75
C SER A 198 5.69 6.08 -74.86
N ARG A 199 4.97 7.17 -74.54
CA ARG A 199 4.22 7.97 -75.51
C ARG A 199 5.07 8.98 -76.27
N ASN A 200 6.24 9.34 -75.75
CA ASN A 200 7.08 10.39 -76.34
C ASN A 200 8.58 10.01 -76.30
N PRO A 201 9.00 9.03 -77.13
CA PRO A 201 10.34 8.47 -77.10
C PRO A 201 11.44 9.49 -77.42
N GLU A 202 11.17 10.46 -78.29
CA GLU A 202 12.12 11.53 -78.65
C GLU A 202 12.53 12.40 -77.45
N PHE A 203 11.59 12.64 -76.52
CA PHE A 203 11.87 13.39 -75.28
C PHE A 203 12.76 12.61 -74.30
N TYR A 204 12.64 11.27 -74.30
CA TYR A 204 13.46 10.41 -73.45
C TYR A 204 14.92 10.37 -73.94
N GLU A 205 15.11 10.24 -75.25
CA GLU A 205 16.44 10.26 -75.89
C GLU A 205 17.14 11.61 -75.68
N TRP A 206 16.44 12.74 -75.86
CA TRP A 206 16.97 14.07 -75.58
C TRP A 206 17.40 14.22 -74.10
N LYS A 207 16.64 13.67 -73.15
CA LYS A 207 16.96 13.73 -71.72
C LYS A 207 18.17 12.86 -71.36
N GLN A 208 18.34 11.68 -71.96
CA GLN A 208 19.53 10.85 -71.75
C GLN A 208 20.80 11.51 -72.30
N GLN A 209 20.71 12.18 -73.46
CA GLN A 209 21.83 12.94 -74.04
C GLN A 209 22.28 14.12 -73.15
N GLN A 210 21.37 14.73 -72.38
CA GLN A 210 21.69 15.77 -71.40
C GLN A 210 22.34 15.21 -70.13
N GLN A 211 21.96 14.01 -69.69
CA GLN A 211 22.53 13.39 -68.48
C GLN A 211 23.92 12.78 -68.69
N GLY A 212 24.26 12.36 -69.91
CA GLY A 212 25.60 11.89 -70.28
C GLY A 212 26.63 12.99 -70.54
N LYS A 213 26.26 14.27 -70.38
CA LYS A 213 27.13 15.46 -70.57
C LYS A 213 27.57 16.12 -69.25
N LYS A 214 27.33 15.47 -68.11
CA LYS A 214 27.84 15.91 -66.80
C LYS A 214 28.95 15.00 -66.30
#